data_AF-A0A9W4X0B1-F1
#
_entry.id   AF-A0A9W4X0B1-F1
#
_cell.length_a   1.000
_cell.length_b   1.000
_cell.length_c   1.000
_cell.angle_alpha   90.00
_cell.angle_beta   90.00
_cell.angle_gamma   90.00
#
_symmetry.space_group_name_H-M   'P 1'
#
loop_
_entity.id
_entity.type
_entity.pdbx_description
1 polymer ?
#
loop_
_entity_poly.entity_id
_entity_poly.type
_entity_poly.pdbx_seq_one_letter_code
_entity_poly.pdbx_strand_id
1 'polypeptide(L)'
;MSNIETKLDECNPDISKMINSTDNINIFIQKLFILLIEIQDEGKDYYETRDFINECIILSTRSTDDVIKWLKENQNESKHVFFLGIFLFMIMDLKEIRMKCLNAS
;
A
#
# COMPACT_ATOMS: atom_id res chain seq x y z
N MET A 1 -30.14 -3.37 21.11
CA MET A 1 -28.67 -3.41 20.97
C MET A 1 -28.35 -3.26 19.49
N SER A 2 -28.21 -2.04 19.02
CA SER A 2 -27.58 -1.77 17.72
C SER A 2 -26.26 -1.13 18.07
N ASN A 3 -25.13 -1.73 17.70
CA ASN A 3 -23.82 -1.08 17.60
C ASN A 3 -22.74 -2.14 17.39
N ILE A 4 -22.08 -2.08 16.23
CA ILE A 4 -20.62 -2.09 16.02
C ILE A 4 -20.28 -2.62 14.60
N GLU A 5 -21.10 -3.49 14.01
CA GLU A 5 -20.78 -4.11 12.71
C GLU A 5 -21.15 -3.28 11.47
N THR A 6 -21.86 -2.15 11.63
CA THR A 6 -22.45 -1.40 10.49
C THR A 6 -21.82 -0.04 10.21
N LYS A 7 -20.64 0.26 10.78
CA LYS A 7 -19.93 1.53 10.51
C LYS A 7 -18.56 1.38 9.85
N LEU A 8 -18.16 0.16 9.50
CA LEU A 8 -16.90 -0.13 8.80
C LEU A 8 -17.06 -0.17 7.27
N ASP A 9 -18.27 -0.04 6.74
CA ASP A 9 -18.60 -0.34 5.34
C ASP A 9 -18.83 0.88 4.43
N GLU A 10 -18.87 2.10 4.96
CA GLU A 10 -19.29 3.27 4.15
C GLU A 10 -18.13 4.04 3.49
N CYS A 11 -16.87 3.78 3.84
CA CYS A 11 -15.72 4.46 3.23
C CYS A 11 -14.52 3.58 2.91
N ASN A 12 -14.54 2.26 3.08
CA ASN A 12 -13.43 1.46 2.55
C ASN A 12 -13.63 1.36 1.03
N PRO A 13 -12.86 2.06 0.17
CA PRO A 13 -12.95 1.82 -1.26
C PRO A 13 -12.69 0.34 -1.45
N ASP A 14 -13.62 -0.37 -2.10
CA ASP A 14 -13.47 -1.80 -2.33
C ASP A 14 -12.19 -2.01 -3.15
N ILE A 15 -11.10 -2.31 -2.43
CA ILE A 15 -9.72 -2.31 -2.91
C ILE A 15 -9.60 -3.25 -4.10
N SER A 16 -10.36 -4.35 -4.04
CA SER A 16 -10.46 -5.37 -5.08
C SER A 16 -11.06 -4.85 -6.39
N LYS A 17 -11.89 -3.80 -6.34
CA LYS A 17 -12.45 -3.14 -7.54
C LYS A 17 -11.47 -2.14 -8.15
N MET A 18 -10.55 -1.58 -7.36
CA MET A 18 -9.60 -0.59 -7.83
C MET A 18 -8.28 -1.20 -8.31
N ILE A 19 -7.74 -2.18 -7.59
CA ILE A 19 -6.50 -2.88 -7.95
C ILE A 19 -6.81 -4.08 -8.85
N ASN A 20 -6.23 -4.10 -10.05
CA ASN A 20 -6.37 -5.21 -10.98
C ASN A 20 -5.01 -5.85 -11.25
N SER A 21 -4.91 -7.18 -11.15
CA SER A 21 -3.68 -7.92 -11.42
C SER A 21 -3.17 -7.78 -12.86
N THR A 22 -4.05 -7.40 -13.80
CA THR A 22 -3.70 -7.14 -15.21
C THR A 22 -3.20 -5.71 -15.46
N ASP A 23 -3.32 -4.80 -14.49
CA ASP A 23 -2.78 -3.44 -14.63
C ASP A 23 -1.27 -3.52 -14.82
N ASN A 24 -0.71 -2.75 -15.76
CA ASN A 24 0.73 -2.57 -15.83
C ASN A 24 1.24 -1.79 -14.60
N ILE A 25 2.55 -1.82 -14.35
CA ILE A 25 3.12 -1.26 -13.13
C ILE A 25 2.88 0.25 -12.98
N ASN A 26 2.88 1.03 -14.07
CA ASN A 26 2.60 2.45 -14.01
C ASN A 26 1.15 2.72 -13.57
N ILE A 27 0.18 2.01 -14.16
CA ILE A 27 -1.24 2.11 -13.79
C ILE A 27 -1.43 1.72 -12.32
N PHE A 28 -0.81 0.61 -11.91
CA PHE A 28 -0.85 0.17 -10.52
C PHE A 28 -0.33 1.24 -9.55
N ILE A 29 0.82 1.85 -9.84
CA ILE A 29 1.41 2.90 -8.97
C ILE A 29 0.51 4.12 -8.89
N GLN A 30 -0.10 4.55 -10.00
CA GLN A 30 -1.02 5.68 -9.99
C GLN A 30 -2.26 5.40 -9.12
N LYS A 31 -2.84 4.21 -9.25
CA LYS A 31 -3.98 3.78 -8.43
C LYS A 31 -3.62 3.68 -6.96
N LEU A 32 -2.49 3.04 -6.65
CA LEU A 32 -1.99 2.91 -5.28
C LEU A 32 -1.73 4.28 -4.64
N PHE A 33 -1.22 5.25 -5.41
CA PHE A 33 -1.00 6.61 -4.93
C PHE A 33 -2.31 7.32 -4.58
N ILE A 34 -3.33 7.22 -5.44
CA ILE A 34 -4.65 7.81 -5.18
C ILE A 34 -5.27 7.20 -3.92
N LEU A 35 -5.27 5.87 -3.84
CA LEU A 35 -5.79 5.14 -2.68
C LEU A 35 -5.06 5.48 -1.38
N LEU A 36 -3.74 5.66 -1.44
CA LEU A 36 -2.96 6.05 -0.26
C LEU A 36 -3.39 7.43 0.27
N ILE A 37 -3.68 8.38 -0.63
CA ILE A 37 -4.18 9.70 -0.23
C ILE A 37 -5.54 9.57 0.44
N GLU A 38 -6.46 8.81 -0.15
CA GLU A 38 -7.82 8.61 0.39
C GLU A 38 -7.77 8.03 1.81
N ILE A 39 -6.94 7.02 2.03
CA ILE A 39 -6.75 6.38 3.34
C ILE A 39 -6.13 7.31 4.38
N GLN A 40 -5.18 8.15 3.95
CA GLN A 40 -4.62 9.15 4.86
C GLN A 40 -5.63 10.24 5.21
N ASP A 41 -6.46 10.66 4.27
CA ASP A 41 -7.55 11.62 4.49
C ASP A 41 -8.63 11.05 5.45
N GLU A 42 -8.83 9.74 5.47
CA GLU A 42 -9.66 9.02 6.45
C GLU A 42 -9.04 8.96 7.85
N GLY A 43 -7.79 9.40 8.02
CA GLY A 43 -7.09 9.40 9.29
C GLY A 43 -6.60 8.03 9.73
N LYS A 44 -6.41 7.10 8.78
CA LYS A 44 -5.85 5.77 9.03
C LYS A 44 -4.45 5.88 9.61
N ASP A 45 -4.17 5.06 10.62
CA ASP A 45 -2.87 5.10 11.29
C ASP A 45 -1.78 4.43 10.44
N TYR A 46 -0.55 4.48 10.96
CA TYR A 46 0.62 3.89 10.30
C TYR A 46 0.46 2.40 10.00
N TYR A 47 -0.06 1.62 10.94
CA TYR A 47 -0.19 0.17 10.80
C TYR A 47 -1.28 -0.17 9.80
N GLU A 48 -2.42 0.52 9.86
CA GLU A 48 -3.51 0.37 8.89
C GLU A 48 -3.05 0.72 7.48
N THR A 49 -2.34 1.84 7.32
CA THR A 49 -1.79 2.28 6.02
C THR A 49 -0.79 1.29 5.45
N ARG A 50 0.08 0.73 6.30
CA ARG A 50 1.06 -0.27 5.89
C ARG A 50 0.38 -1.56 5.42
N ASP A 51 -0.58 -2.05 6.21
CA ASP A 51 -1.27 -3.30 5.90
C ASP A 51 -2.09 -3.16 4.61
N PHE A 52 -2.69 -2.00 4.39
CA PHE A 52 -3.33 -1.63 3.13
C PHE A 52 -2.39 -1.68 1.91
N ILE A 53 -1.19 -1.09 2.02
CA ILE A 53 -0.20 -1.11 0.94
C ILE A 53 0.19 -2.55 0.59
N ASN A 54 0.39 -3.40 1.61
CA ASN A 54 0.71 -4.81 1.39
C ASN A 54 -0.42 -5.55 0.66
N GLU A 55 -1.67 -5.31 1.07
CA GLU A 55 -2.83 -5.91 0.43
C GLU A 55 -2.91 -5.52 -1.05
N CYS A 56 -2.72 -4.24 -1.37
CA CYS A 56 -2.69 -3.77 -2.76
C CYS A 56 -1.60 -4.46 -3.59
N ILE A 57 -0.39 -4.65 -3.04
CA ILE A 57 0.71 -5.34 -3.72
C ILE A 57 0.32 -6.81 -3.99
N ILE A 58 -0.21 -7.49 -2.98
CA ILE A 58 -0.64 -8.90 -3.09
C ILE A 58 -1.74 -9.05 -4.15
N LEU A 59 -2.78 -8.20 -4.11
CA LEU A 59 -3.88 -8.22 -5.08
C LEU A 59 -3.41 -7.93 -6.50
N SER A 60 -2.39 -7.08 -6.66
CA SER A 60 -1.79 -6.80 -7.97
C SER A 60 -0.89 -7.94 -8.49
N THR A 61 -0.65 -8.98 -7.68
CA THR A 61 0.29 -10.09 -7.98
C THR A 61 1.73 -9.62 -8.24
N ARG A 62 2.10 -8.45 -7.70
CA ARG A 62 3.44 -7.84 -7.87
C ARG A 62 4.31 -8.13 -6.66
N SER A 63 5.63 -8.06 -6.86
CA SER A 63 6.55 -8.04 -5.73
C SER A 63 6.79 -6.60 -5.27
N THR A 64 7.07 -6.46 -3.98
CA THR A 64 7.54 -5.20 -3.40
C THR A 64 8.79 -4.67 -4.09
N ASP A 65 9.69 -5.56 -4.51
CA ASP A 65 10.94 -5.18 -5.18
C ASP A 65 10.69 -4.59 -6.57
N ASP A 66 9.71 -5.11 -7.32
CA ASP A 66 9.31 -4.53 -8.61
C ASP A 66 8.78 -3.10 -8.45
N VAL A 67 7.96 -2.87 -7.40
CA VAL A 67 7.44 -1.54 -7.07
C VAL A 67 8.56 -0.57 -6.71
N ILE A 68 9.48 -0.99 -5.83
CA ILE A 68 10.64 -0.15 -5.44
C ILE A 68 11.50 0.17 -6.65
N LYS A 69 11.78 -0.83 -7.50
CA LYS A 69 12.59 -0.66 -8.71
C LYS A 69 11.96 0.37 -9.63
N TRP A 70 10.66 0.23 -9.93
CA TRP A 70 9.97 1.16 -10.81
C TRP A 70 9.96 2.57 -10.25
N LEU A 71 9.69 2.73 -8.95
CA LEU A 71 9.73 4.05 -8.30
C LEU A 71 11.10 4.70 -8.42
N LYS A 72 12.19 3.97 -8.15
CA LYS A 72 13.57 4.47 -8.32
C LYS A 72 13.89 4.90 -9.75
N GLU A 73 13.36 4.20 -10.75
CA GLU A 73 13.59 4.50 -12.17
C GLU A 73 12.74 5.69 -12.68
N ASN A 74 11.63 6.03 -12.00
CA ASN A 74 10.64 7.01 -12.47
C ASN A 74 10.57 8.28 -11.59
N GLN A 75 11.71 8.74 -11.07
CA GLN A 75 11.82 9.91 -10.17
C GLN A 75 11.68 11.29 -10.86
N ASN A 76 11.27 11.31 -12.13
CA ASN A 76 11.12 12.54 -12.93
C ASN A 76 9.97 13.44 -12.43
N GLU A 77 8.99 12.86 -11.71
CA GLU A 77 7.88 13.59 -11.11
C GLU A 77 8.01 13.60 -9.59
N SER A 78 7.81 14.76 -8.96
CA SER A 78 7.92 14.94 -7.51
C SER A 78 7.02 13.99 -6.72
N LYS A 79 5.84 13.65 -7.26
CA LYS A 79 4.90 12.69 -6.66
C LYS A 79 5.53 11.30 -6.49
N HIS A 80 6.34 10.84 -7.46
CA HIS A 80 7.00 9.54 -7.37
C HIS A 80 8.17 9.56 -6.38
N VAL A 81 8.84 10.70 -6.22
CA VAL A 81 9.88 10.89 -5.19
C VAL A 81 9.25 10.83 -3.79
N PHE A 82 8.17 11.59 -3.58
CA PHE A 82 7.43 11.59 -2.33
C PHE A 82 6.90 10.20 -1.99
N PHE A 83 6.27 9.54 -2.98
CA PHE A 83 5.70 8.21 -2.79
C PHE A 83 6.78 7.16 -2.50
N LEU A 84 7.96 7.21 -3.14
CA LEU A 84 9.08 6.34 -2.80
C LEU A 84 9.52 6.48 -1.34
N GLY A 85 9.56 7.71 -0.81
CA GLY A 85 9.89 7.97 0.59
C GLY A 85 8.90 7.31 1.56
N ILE A 86 7.60 7.53 1.34
CA ILE A 86 6.54 6.89 2.15
C ILE A 86 6.61 5.36 2.03
N PHE A 87 6.74 4.85 0.81
CA PHE A 87 6.74 3.42 0.56
C PHE A 87 7.93 2.73 1.24
N LEU A 88 9.13 3.31 1.18
CA LEU A 88 10.30 2.79 1.90
C LEU A 88 10.12 2.86 3.41
N PHE A 89 9.59 3.95 3.95
CA PHE A 89 9.31 4.08 5.38
C PHE A 89 8.36 2.97 5.88
N MET A 90 7.27 2.74 5.15
CA MET A 90 6.26 1.73 5.48
C MET A 90 6.78 0.28 5.34
N ILE A 91 7.72 0.03 4.41
CA ILE A 91 8.19 -1.33 4.08
C ILE A 91 9.49 -1.72 4.79
N MET A 92 10.33 -0.77 5.20
CA MET A 92 11.54 -1.10 5.96
C MET A 92 11.23 -1.81 7.28
N ASP A 93 10.12 -1.47 7.93
CA ASP A 93 9.64 -2.17 9.13
C ASP A 93 9.26 -3.64 8.86
N LEU A 94 8.74 -3.96 7.67
CA LEU A 94 8.42 -5.34 7.28
C LEU A 94 9.65 -6.21 7.14
N LYS A 95 10.77 -5.67 6.63
CA LYS A 95 12.03 -6.42 6.55
C LYS A 95 12.58 -6.72 7.93
N GLU A 96 12.50 -5.76 8.86
CA GLU A 96 12.93 -5.99 10.23
C GLU A 96 12.05 -7.01 10.97
N ILE A 97 10.72 -6.93 10.83
CA ILE A 97 9.78 -7.89 11.41
C ILE A 97 10.00 -9.29 10.81
N ARG A 98 10.14 -9.42 9.49
CA ARG A 98 10.38 -10.71 8.83
C ARG A 98 11.68 -11.36 9.28
N MET A 99 12.75 -10.58 9.44
CA MET A 99 14.02 -11.08 9.98
C MET A 99 13.90 -11.51 11.44
N LYS A 100 13.13 -10.79 12.26
CA LYS A 100 12.83 -11.19 13.64
C LYS A 100 12.04 -12.50 13.69
N CYS A 101 11.04 -12.69 12.83
CA CYS A 101 10.25 -13.93 12.77
C CYS A 101 11.07 -15.15 12.30
N LEU A 102 11.95 -14.98 11.30
CA LEU A 102 12.82 -16.06 10.79
C LEU A 102 13.87 -16.51 11.81
N ASN A 103 14.33 -15.61 12.68
CA ASN A 103 15.32 -15.93 13.71
C ASN A 103 14.70 -16.53 14.99
N ALA A 104 13.37 -16.61 15.07
CA ALA A 104 12.63 -17.14 16.22
C ALA A 104 12.03 -18.53 15.98
N SER A 105 12.16 -19.08 14.75
CA SER A 105 11.72 -20.42 14.33
C SER A 105 12.89 -21.38 14.19
#